data_AF-A0A7V3LXC4-F1
#
_entry.id   AF-A0A7V3LXC4-F1
#
_cell.length_a   1.000
_cell.length_b   1.000
_cell.length_c   1.000
_cell.angle_alpha   90.00
_cell.angle_beta   90.00
_cell.angle_gamma   90.00
#
_symmetry.space_group_name_H-M   'P 1'
#
loop_
_entity.id
_entity.type
_entity.pdbx_description
1 polymer ?
#
loop_
_entity_poly.entity_id
_entity_poly.type
_entity_poly.pdbx_seq_one_letter_code
_entity_poly.pdbx_strand_id
1 'polypeptide(L)'
;MDQTPPIEVHDGPPRQRVLVVLGAGGHTRQMLRLVDLLGPDYDYSYVVPDYDRVSETKIRIPGPVYRIKQPREKKQGRTDGPLQVMLKMPGALKTAWDILGKAQPDLIIGAGPSLQIPIAIMAKLRGVPHIFIETASKIEFLSFTGRIIYRLRL
;
A
#
# COMPACT_ATOMS: atom_id res chain seq x y z
N MET A 1 -37.31 -18.29 0.80
CA MET A 1 -36.68 -18.14 -0.53
C MET A 1 -35.32 -17.53 -0.30
N ASP A 2 -34.31 -18.39 -0.20
CA ASP A 2 -32.91 -18.00 -0.03
C ASP A 2 -32.36 -17.66 -1.42
N GLN A 3 -32.24 -16.36 -1.70
CA GLN A 3 -31.60 -15.86 -2.92
C GLN A 3 -30.21 -15.36 -2.55
N THR A 4 -29.33 -16.30 -2.20
CA THR A 4 -27.90 -16.03 -2.23
C THR A 4 -27.53 -15.84 -3.72
N PRO A 5 -27.04 -14.66 -4.15
CA PRO A 5 -26.71 -14.44 -5.56
C PRO A 5 -25.64 -15.44 -6.02
N PRO A 6 -25.68 -15.89 -7.30
CA PRO A 6 -24.68 -16.82 -7.81
C PRO A 6 -23.30 -16.24 -7.63
N ILE A 7 -22.39 -17.02 -7.04
CA ILE A 7 -20.97 -16.69 -7.02
C ILE A 7 -20.54 -16.75 -8.49
N GLU A 8 -20.28 -15.61 -9.13
CA GLU A 8 -19.78 -15.56 -10.49
C GLU A 8 -18.42 -16.27 -10.52
N VAL A 9 -18.44 -17.55 -10.93
CA VAL A 9 -17.23 -18.33 -11.18
C VAL A 9 -16.62 -17.78 -12.47
N HIS A 10 -15.54 -17.03 -12.32
CA HIS A 10 -14.83 -16.45 -13.46
C HIS A 10 -13.89 -17.51 -14.05
N ASP A 11 -14.24 -18.08 -15.21
CA ASP A 11 -13.46 -19.08 -15.96
C ASP A 11 -12.22 -18.49 -16.68
N GLY A 12 -11.59 -17.47 -16.10
CA GLY A 12 -10.38 -16.82 -16.62
C GLY A 12 -9.09 -17.40 -16.02
N PRO A 13 -7.91 -17.05 -16.56
CA PRO A 13 -6.64 -17.27 -15.85
C PRO A 13 -6.71 -16.64 -14.45
N PRO A 14 -5.97 -17.18 -13.45
CA PRO A 14 -6.03 -16.67 -12.09
C PRO A 14 -5.80 -15.17 -12.09
N ARG A 15 -6.72 -14.43 -11.45
CA ARG A 15 -6.64 -12.97 -11.36
C ARG A 15 -5.37 -12.59 -10.64
N GLN A 16 -4.64 -11.65 -11.22
CA GLN A 16 -3.40 -11.17 -10.63
C GLN A 16 -3.70 -10.48 -9.29
N ARG A 17 -2.97 -10.86 -8.23
CA ARG A 17 -3.15 -10.31 -6.88
C ARG A 17 -2.39 -9.02 -6.73
N VAL A 18 -3.13 -7.92 -6.55
CA VAL A 18 -2.57 -6.57 -6.46
C VAL A 18 -2.67 -6.07 -5.02
N LEU A 19 -1.52 -5.82 -4.40
CA LEU A 19 -1.47 -5.18 -3.08
C LEU A 19 -1.35 -3.66 -3.25
N VAL A 20 -2.41 -2.97 -2.83
CA VAL A 20 -2.53 -1.51 -2.91
C VAL A 20 -2.10 -0.89 -1.59
N VAL A 21 -1.02 -0.13 -1.62
CA VAL A 21 -0.47 0.57 -0.45
C VAL A 21 -1.14 1.93 -0.35
N LEU A 22 -2.09 2.05 0.57
CA LEU A 22 -2.83 3.28 0.83
C LEU A 22 -2.06 4.14 1.83
N GLY A 23 -1.92 5.43 1.49
CA GLY A 23 -1.42 6.42 2.43
C GLY A 23 -2.50 6.95 3.37
N ALA A 24 -2.20 8.04 4.08
CA ALA A 24 -3.22 8.84 4.74
C ALA A 24 -3.56 10.08 3.88
N GLY A 25 -4.82 10.50 3.88
CA GLY A 25 -5.26 11.75 3.25
C GLY A 25 -5.37 11.67 1.72
N GLY A 26 -4.73 12.62 1.02
CA GLY A 26 -4.85 12.77 -0.44
C GLY A 26 -4.32 11.57 -1.25
N HIS A 27 -3.28 10.89 -0.73
CA HIS A 27 -2.70 9.70 -1.34
C HIS A 27 -3.69 8.54 -1.43
N THR A 28 -4.54 8.36 -0.41
CA THR A 28 -5.61 7.34 -0.44
C THR A 28 -6.56 7.57 -1.59
N ARG A 29 -7.01 8.83 -1.80
CA ARG A 29 -7.97 9.15 -2.86
C ARG A 29 -7.38 8.89 -4.25
N GLN A 30 -6.11 9.22 -4.45
CA GLN A 30 -5.42 8.94 -5.71
C GLN A 30 -5.35 7.44 -5.99
N MET A 31 -4.93 6.64 -5.01
CA MET A 31 -4.83 5.19 -5.17
C MET A 31 -6.19 4.52 -5.37
N LEU A 32 -7.22 4.92 -4.62
CA LEU A 32 -8.56 4.37 -4.80
C LEU A 32 -9.16 4.76 -6.15
N ARG A 33 -8.89 5.98 -6.65
CA ARG A 33 -9.30 6.37 -7.99
C ARG A 33 -8.61 5.53 -9.06
N LEU A 34 -7.34 5.19 -8.87
CA LEU A 34 -6.62 4.28 -9.77
C LEU A 34 -7.25 2.88 -9.74
N VAL A 35 -7.56 2.35 -8.56
CA VAL A 35 -8.25 1.04 -8.41
C VAL A 35 -9.61 1.05 -9.11
N ASP A 36 -10.40 2.13 -8.96
CA ASP A 36 -11.67 2.29 -9.67
C ASP A 36 -11.50 2.28 -11.20
N LEU A 37 -10.39 2.82 -11.71
CA LEU A 37 -10.07 2.82 -13.15
C LEU A 37 -9.57 1.46 -13.66
N LEU A 38 -8.83 0.73 -12.83
CA LEU A 38 -8.36 -0.62 -13.14
C LEU A 38 -9.50 -1.65 -13.15
N GLY A 39 -10.59 -1.37 -12.43
CA GLY A 39 -11.78 -2.22 -12.44
C GLY A 39 -11.61 -3.55 -11.68
N PRO A 40 -12.60 -4.45 -11.76
CA PRO A 40 -12.68 -5.67 -10.94
C PRO A 40 -11.85 -6.85 -11.49
N ASP A 41 -10.99 -6.63 -12.48
CA ASP A 41 -10.23 -7.69 -13.16
C ASP A 41 -9.06 -8.25 -12.33
N TYR A 42 -8.77 -7.64 -11.18
CA TYR A 42 -7.68 -7.98 -10.27
C TYR A 42 -8.19 -8.35 -8.88
N ASP A 43 -7.44 -9.20 -8.19
CA ASP A 43 -7.71 -9.52 -6.79
C ASP A 43 -6.97 -8.51 -5.90
N TYR A 44 -7.72 -7.53 -5.39
CA TYR A 44 -7.14 -6.46 -4.59
C TYR A 44 -6.97 -6.86 -3.13
N SER A 45 -5.87 -6.42 -2.55
CA SER A 45 -5.68 -6.32 -1.11
C SER A 45 -5.09 -4.96 -0.78
N TYR A 46 -5.25 -4.51 0.46
CA TYR A 46 -4.91 -3.14 0.85
C TYR A 46 -4.00 -3.12 2.06
N VAL A 47 -3.01 -2.22 2.07
CA VAL A 47 -2.27 -1.85 3.27
C VAL A 47 -2.69 -0.45 3.68
N VAL A 48 -3.14 -0.28 4.92
CA VAL A 48 -3.48 1.02 5.50
C VAL A 48 -2.63 1.30 6.75
N PRO A 49 -2.39 2.57 7.10
CA PRO A 49 -1.86 2.95 8.41
C PRO A 49 -2.79 2.44 9.52
N ASP A 50 -2.23 1.95 10.63
CA ASP A 50 -3.03 1.43 11.74
C ASP A 50 -3.98 2.44 12.39
N TYR A 51 -3.62 3.73 12.37
CA TYR A 51 -4.45 4.83 12.85
C TYR A 51 -5.52 5.30 11.85
N ASP A 52 -5.43 4.92 10.57
CA ASP A 52 -6.30 5.43 9.51
C ASP A 52 -7.46 4.47 9.23
N ARG A 53 -8.52 4.59 10.05
CA ARG A 53 -9.78 3.85 9.89
C ARG A 53 -10.71 4.45 8.83
N VAL A 54 -10.42 5.68 8.37
CA VAL A 54 -11.30 6.42 7.43
C VAL A 54 -10.98 6.06 5.99
N SER A 55 -9.75 5.66 5.69
CA SER A 55 -9.37 5.21 4.36
C SER A 55 -10.04 3.89 3.96
N GLU A 56 -10.27 2.99 4.92
CA GLU A 56 -10.93 1.70 4.71
C GLU A 56 -12.39 1.86 4.26
N THR A 57 -13.12 2.83 4.81
CA THR A 57 -14.53 3.06 4.45
C THR A 57 -14.72 3.62 3.04
N LYS A 58 -13.63 3.99 2.35
CA LYS A 58 -13.66 4.52 0.98
C LYS A 58 -13.35 3.46 -0.07
N ILE A 59 -12.99 2.24 0.35
CA ILE A 59 -12.71 1.13 -0.55
C ILE A 59 -14.01 0.69 -1.22
N ARG A 60 -14.03 0.72 -2.55
CA ARG A 60 -15.20 0.34 -3.37
C ARG A 60 -15.11 -1.10 -3.86
N ILE A 61 -13.93 -1.52 -4.31
CA ILE A 61 -13.67 -2.91 -4.70
C ILE A 61 -13.16 -3.67 -3.46
N PRO A 62 -13.93 -4.63 -2.93
CA PRO A 62 -13.61 -5.28 -1.66
C PRO A 62 -12.34 -6.13 -1.75
N GLY A 63 -11.65 -6.28 -0.62
CA GLY A 63 -10.44 -7.09 -0.52
C GLY A 63 -9.87 -7.10 0.90
N PRO A 64 -8.94 -8.01 1.23
CA PRO A 64 -8.31 -8.05 2.54
C PRO A 64 -7.58 -6.75 2.88
N VAL A 65 -7.75 -6.26 4.11
CA VAL A 65 -7.10 -5.03 4.59
C VAL A 65 -6.10 -5.36 5.69
N TYR A 66 -4.83 -5.07 5.42
CA TYR A 66 -3.72 -5.22 6.34
C TYR A 66 -3.33 -3.87 6.94
N ARG A 67 -2.89 -3.88 8.20
CA ARG A 67 -2.51 -2.66 8.92
C ARG A 67 -1.04 -2.67 9.27
N ILE A 68 -0.39 -1.53 9.07
CA ILE A 68 1.02 -1.34 9.41
C ILE A 68 1.21 -0.06 10.24
N LYS A 69 2.02 -0.16 11.29
CA LYS A 69 2.48 1.00 12.05
C LYS A 69 3.43 1.82 11.20
N GLN A 70 3.15 3.11 11.05
CA GLN A 70 4.03 3.97 10.29
C GLN A 70 5.35 4.22 11.04
N PRO A 71 6.53 4.03 10.39
CA PRO A 71 7.82 4.35 11.01
C PRO A 71 7.97 5.83 11.34
N ARG A 72 7.27 6.70 10.59
CA ARG A 72 7.30 8.15 10.77
C ARG A 72 5.90 8.65 10.99
N GLU A 73 5.58 9.02 12.23
CA GLU A 73 4.33 9.69 12.58
C GLU A 73 4.55 11.22 12.63
N LYS A 74 3.57 11.99 12.16
CA LYS A 74 3.41 13.40 12.56
C LYS A 74 2.44 13.43 13.73
N LYS A 75 2.93 13.35 14.97
CA LYS A 75 2.11 13.61 16.15
C LYS A 75 2.18 15.09 16.51
N GLN A 76 1.03 15.78 16.54
CA GLN A 76 0.86 17.12 17.13
C GLN A 76 2.00 18.12 16.80
N GLY A 77 2.31 18.31 15.52
CA GLY A 77 3.29 19.32 15.08
C GLY A 77 4.77 18.95 15.31
N ARG A 78 5.09 17.80 15.92
CA ARG A 78 6.45 17.30 16.10
C ARG A 78 6.70 16.12 15.16
N THR A 79 7.56 16.32 14.16
CA THR A 79 8.02 15.24 13.28
C THR A 79 8.98 14.35 14.06
N ASP A 80 8.73 13.03 14.05
CA ASP A 80 9.72 12.05 14.53
C ASP A 80 11.09 12.34 13.89
N GLY A 81 12.11 12.47 14.74
CA GLY A 81 13.48 12.65 14.29
C GLY A 81 14.00 11.40 13.57
N PRO A 82 15.05 11.51 12.75
CA PRO A 82 15.59 10.41 11.95
C PRO A 82 15.98 9.18 12.81
N LEU A 83 16.47 9.40 14.04
CA LEU A 83 16.80 8.32 14.98
C LEU A 83 15.57 7.50 15.40
N GLN A 84 14.43 8.16 15.64
CA GLN A 84 13.19 7.48 16.05
C GLN A 84 12.59 6.68 14.88
N VAL A 85 12.67 7.23 13.67
CA VAL A 85 12.30 6.49 12.45
C VAL A 85 13.15 5.23 12.34
N MET A 86 14.47 5.36 12.50
CA MET A 86 15.39 4.22 12.42
C MET A 86 15.09 3.15 13.48
N LEU A 87 14.76 3.52 14.71
CA LEU A 87 14.37 2.59 15.78
C LEU A 87 13.04 1.86 15.49
N LYS A 88 12.09 2.51 14.81
CA LYS A 88 10.80 1.92 14.44
C LYS A 88 10.85 1.08 13.16
N MET A 89 11.88 1.25 12.32
CA MET A 89 12.01 0.54 11.03
C MET A 89 12.03 -0.99 11.15
N PRO A 90 12.77 -1.63 12.08
CA PRO A 90 12.77 -3.09 12.20
C PRO A 90 11.38 -3.69 12.43
N GLY A 91 10.57 -3.04 13.28
CA GLY A 91 9.19 -3.45 13.52
C GLY A 91 8.34 -3.34 12.25
N ALA A 92 8.45 -2.25 11.51
CA ALA A 92 7.73 -2.05 10.26
C ALA A 92 8.18 -3.03 9.15
N LEU A 93 9.47 -3.36 9.09
CA LEU A 93 10.02 -4.35 8.17
C LEU A 93 9.47 -5.75 8.47
N LYS A 94 9.42 -6.14 9.75
CA LYS A 94 8.79 -7.41 10.16
C LYS A 94 7.31 -7.46 9.77
N THR A 95 6.56 -6.42 10.09
CA THR A 95 5.13 -6.36 9.71
C THR A 95 4.95 -6.38 8.20
N ALA A 96 5.78 -5.68 7.42
CA ALA A 96 5.76 -5.72 5.96
C ALA A 96 6.03 -7.14 5.43
N TRP A 97 7.00 -7.85 6.01
CA TRP A 97 7.28 -9.25 5.67
C TRP A 97 6.06 -10.15 5.93
N ASP A 98 5.44 -10.03 7.10
CA ASP A 98 4.25 -10.82 7.46
C ASP A 98 3.06 -10.51 6.53
N ILE A 99 2.84 -9.23 6.20
CA ILE A 99 1.77 -8.80 5.28
C ILE A 99 1.98 -9.39 3.90
N LEU A 100 3.16 -9.21 3.31
CA LEU A 100 3.45 -9.75 1.99
C LEU A 100 3.35 -11.29 1.97
N GLY A 101 3.52 -11.96 3.13
CA GLY A 101 3.49 -13.42 3.22
C GLY A 101 2.07 -13.95 3.26
N LYS A 102 1.18 -13.18 3.88
CA LYS A 102 -0.27 -13.45 3.93
C LYS A 102 -0.97 -13.05 2.63
N ALA A 103 -0.61 -11.89 2.08
CA ALA A 103 -1.23 -11.35 0.88
C ALA A 103 -0.74 -12.05 -0.40
N GLN A 104 0.51 -12.53 -0.39
CA GLN A 104 1.19 -13.13 -1.55
C GLN A 104 0.94 -12.36 -2.85
N PRO A 105 1.22 -11.04 -2.92
CA PRO A 105 0.89 -10.27 -4.09
C PRO A 105 1.80 -10.60 -5.27
N ASP A 106 1.22 -10.54 -6.47
CA ASP A 106 1.94 -10.65 -7.74
C ASP A 106 2.42 -9.26 -8.20
N LEU A 107 1.79 -8.18 -7.70
CA LEU A 107 2.15 -6.79 -7.94
C LEU A 107 1.83 -5.92 -6.71
N ILE A 108 2.70 -4.97 -6.40
CA ILE A 108 2.44 -3.96 -5.37
C ILE A 108 2.35 -2.58 -6.04
N ILE A 109 1.31 -1.81 -5.73
CA ILE A 109 1.15 -0.44 -6.22
C ILE A 109 0.97 0.52 -5.03
N GLY A 110 1.53 1.73 -5.09
CA GLY A 110 1.35 2.69 -4.01
C GLY A 110 1.87 4.10 -4.30
N ALA A 111 1.26 5.10 -3.67
CA ALA A 111 1.54 6.51 -3.94
C ALA A 111 2.17 7.32 -2.79
N GLY A 112 2.91 6.64 -1.90
CA GLY A 112 3.85 7.28 -0.96
C GLY A 112 3.23 7.99 0.23
N PRO A 113 3.24 7.32 1.39
CA PRO A 113 3.85 7.92 2.58
C PRO A 113 4.99 7.05 3.14
N SER A 114 5.48 7.37 4.35
CA SER A 114 6.60 6.70 5.03
C SER A 114 6.51 5.17 5.12
N LEU A 115 5.31 4.60 5.07
CA LEU A 115 5.07 3.15 5.07
C LEU A 115 5.40 2.45 3.75
N GLN A 116 5.55 3.20 2.64
CA GLN A 116 5.93 2.62 1.36
C GLN A 116 7.35 2.03 1.40
N ILE A 117 8.26 2.64 2.16
CA ILE A 117 9.66 2.21 2.24
C ILE A 117 9.80 0.77 2.79
N PRO A 118 9.27 0.43 3.98
CA PRO A 118 9.39 -0.95 4.49
C PRO A 118 8.71 -1.97 3.57
N ILE A 119 7.59 -1.63 2.93
CA ILE A 119 6.92 -2.51 1.96
C ILE A 119 7.80 -2.71 0.71
N ALA A 120 8.36 -1.65 0.14
CA ALA A 120 9.19 -1.72 -1.07
C ALA A 120 10.49 -2.51 -0.84
N ILE A 121 11.14 -2.33 0.33
CA ILE A 121 12.31 -3.14 0.70
C ILE A 121 11.93 -4.63 0.74
N MET A 122 10.83 -4.98 1.40
CA MET A 122 10.40 -6.38 1.52
C MET A 122 9.89 -6.96 0.19
N ALA A 123 9.30 -6.13 -0.67
CA ALA A 123 8.91 -6.49 -2.03
C ALA A 123 10.12 -6.92 -2.85
N LYS A 124 11.18 -6.09 -2.84
CA LYS A 124 12.44 -6.38 -3.52
C LYS A 124 13.09 -7.66 -3.01
N LEU A 125 13.11 -7.88 -1.69
CA LEU A 125 13.65 -9.11 -1.10
C LEU A 125 12.88 -10.37 -1.53
N ARG A 126 11.59 -10.24 -1.88
CA ARG A 126 10.75 -11.34 -2.36
C ARG A 126 10.62 -11.43 -3.88
N GLY A 127 11.28 -10.54 -4.62
CA GLY A 127 11.15 -10.48 -6.08
C GLY A 127 9.75 -10.08 -6.55
N VAL A 128 8.96 -9.40 -5.72
CA VAL A 128 7.63 -8.92 -6.11
C VAL A 128 7.78 -7.56 -6.80
N PRO A 129 7.25 -7.38 -8.03
CA PRO A 129 7.24 -6.10 -8.70
C PRO A 129 6.56 -5.01 -7.87
N HIS A 130 7.21 -3.85 -7.76
CA HIS A 130 6.69 -2.69 -7.03
C HIS A 130 6.60 -1.47 -7.95
N ILE A 131 5.40 -0.92 -8.10
CA ILE A 131 5.13 0.32 -8.83
C ILE A 131 4.87 1.42 -7.82
N PHE A 132 5.77 2.40 -7.79
CA PHE A 132 5.63 3.62 -7.00
C PHE A 132 5.09 4.76 -7.87
N ILE A 133 4.00 5.37 -7.43
CA ILE A 133 3.36 6.50 -8.12
C ILE A 133 3.59 7.76 -7.29
N GLU A 134 4.42 8.68 -7.77
CA GLU A 134 4.64 9.94 -7.06
C GLU A 134 3.35 10.78 -7.03
N THR A 135 3.13 11.56 -5.97
CA THR A 135 1.89 12.32 -5.86
C THR A 135 1.84 13.47 -6.86
N ALA A 136 0.70 13.63 -7.55
CA ALA A 136 0.48 14.69 -8.54
C ALA A 136 0.60 16.12 -7.98
N SER A 137 0.60 16.28 -6.65
CA SER A 137 0.70 17.56 -5.95
C SER A 137 2.12 18.15 -5.91
N LYS A 138 3.15 17.41 -6.37
CA LYS A 138 4.55 17.85 -6.40
C LYS A 138 5.17 17.54 -7.76
N ILE A 139 5.07 18.49 -8.68
CA ILE A 139 5.43 18.32 -10.08
C ILE A 139 6.90 18.67 -10.34
N GLU A 140 7.52 19.49 -9.48
CA GLU A 140 8.89 19.98 -9.69
C GLU A 140 9.98 19.13 -9.02
N PHE A 141 9.66 18.33 -7.99
CA PHE A 141 10.67 17.56 -7.23
C PHE A 141 10.15 16.23 -6.67
N LEU A 142 10.96 15.17 -6.82
CA LEU A 142 10.73 13.87 -6.16
C LEU A 142 10.65 14.00 -4.64
N SER A 143 9.66 13.30 -4.04
CA SER A 143 9.57 13.17 -2.59
C SER A 143 10.80 12.45 -2.04
N PHE A 144 11.10 12.61 -0.75
CA PHE A 144 12.21 11.87 -0.14
C PHE A 144 12.02 10.34 -0.28
N THR A 145 10.78 9.85 -0.15
CA THR A 145 10.41 8.46 -0.42
C THR A 145 10.68 8.08 -1.87
N GLY A 146 10.24 8.90 -2.84
CA GLY A 146 10.47 8.66 -4.26
C GLY A 146 11.96 8.63 -4.63
N ARG A 147 12.77 9.53 -4.03
CA ARG A 147 14.24 9.51 -4.21
C ARG A 147 14.87 8.22 -3.70
N ILE A 148 14.45 7.73 -2.53
CA ILE A 148 14.95 6.47 -1.96
C ILE A 148 14.60 5.31 -2.89
N ILE A 149 13.33 5.18 -3.26
CA ILE A 149 12.84 4.11 -4.14
C ILE A 149 13.60 4.13 -5.48
N TYR A 150 13.67 5.31 -6.11
CA TYR A 150 14.37 5.47 -7.38
C TYR A 150 15.87 5.14 -7.28
N ARG A 151 16.57 5.67 -6.26
CA ARG A 151 18.02 5.51 -6.12
C ARG A 151 18.43 4.09 -5.77
N LEU A 152 17.60 3.38 -5.01
CA LEU A 152 17.84 2.01 -4.58
C LEU A 152 17.20 0.97 -5.49
N ARG A 153 16.48 1.39 -6.54
CA ARG A 153 15.68 0.53 -7.42
C ARG A 153 14.82 -0.42 -6.59
N LEU A 154 14.08 0.15 -5.64
CA LEU A 154 13.10 -0.58 -4.82
C LEU A 154 11.79 -0.76 -5.59
#